data_AF-A0A250WVZ5-F1
#
_entry.id   AF-A0A250WVZ5-F1
#
_cell.length_a   1.000
_cell.length_b   1.000
_cell.length_c   1.000
_cell.angle_alpha   90.00
_cell.angle_beta   90.00
_cell.angle_gamma   90.00
#
_symmetry.space_group_name_H-M   'P 1'
#
loop_
_entity.id
_entity.type
_entity.pdbx_description
1 polymer ?
#
loop_
_entity_poly.entity_id
_entity_poly.type
_entity_poly.pdbx_seq_one_letter_code
_entity_poly.pdbx_strand_id
1 'polypeptide(L)'
;MLPHTYLYLSLSGDAMGSQSSKPDPNLQKAIDISKRKCSSFTSGLEGCRKANGGAGTETAAKACKNLEIMLVTCWAEDHCKDEADEHRRCYTKLYKTGIYKGLGHCMPYEDAMKTCLKKKGISPL
;
A
#
# COMPACT_ATOMS: atom_id res chain seq x y z
N MET A 1 -9.11 -42.78 -37.17
CA MET A 1 -8.38 -42.56 -38.44
C MET A 1 -8.47 -41.08 -38.76
N LEU A 2 -7.34 -40.37 -38.72
CA LEU A 2 -7.19 -38.96 -39.12
C LEU A 2 -7.14 -38.86 -40.66
N PRO A 3 -7.39 -37.65 -41.20
CA PRO A 3 -6.36 -37.07 -42.04
C PRO A 3 -6.04 -35.62 -41.68
N HIS A 4 -4.75 -35.32 -41.74
CA HIS A 4 -4.15 -33.99 -41.67
C HIS A 4 -4.71 -33.06 -42.74
N THR A 5 -4.99 -31.81 -42.36
CA THR A 5 -5.04 -30.68 -43.29
C THR A 5 -4.19 -29.56 -42.72
N TYR A 6 -3.08 -29.28 -43.41
CA TYR A 6 -2.21 -28.13 -43.18
C TYR A 6 -2.93 -26.88 -43.69
N LEU A 7 -3.05 -25.87 -42.82
CA LEU A 7 -3.30 -24.48 -43.23
C LEU A 7 -2.18 -23.62 -42.64
N TYR A 8 -1.27 -23.22 -43.52
CA TYR A 8 -0.33 -22.13 -43.35
C TYR A 8 -1.12 -20.82 -43.36
N LEU A 9 -0.96 -19.95 -42.36
CA LEU A 9 -1.23 -18.53 -42.46
C LEU A 9 -0.34 -17.77 -41.46
N SER A 10 0.73 -17.22 -42.03
CA SER A 10 1.28 -15.87 -41.86
C SER A 10 1.55 -15.28 -40.47
N LEU A 11 2.85 -15.05 -40.25
CA LEU A 11 3.47 -14.02 -39.41
C LEU A 11 2.71 -12.69 -39.37
N SER A 12 2.60 -12.11 -38.16
CA SER A 12 2.84 -10.69 -37.80
C SER A 12 2.71 -10.61 -36.27
N GLY A 13 3.72 -10.16 -35.53
CA GLY A 13 3.73 -8.79 -34.96
C GLY A 13 2.63 -8.66 -33.88
N ASP A 14 2.89 -8.52 -32.59
CA ASP A 14 3.92 -7.70 -31.98
C ASP A 14 4.24 -8.19 -30.56
N ALA A 15 5.50 -8.03 -30.20
CA ALA A 15 5.94 -8.03 -28.81
C ALA A 15 5.11 -6.99 -28.04
N MET A 16 4.30 -7.45 -27.08
CA MET A 16 3.79 -6.60 -26.01
C MET A 16 4.98 -6.22 -25.14
N GLY A 17 5.73 -5.22 -25.60
CA GLY A 17 6.65 -4.47 -24.78
C GLY A 17 5.84 -3.88 -23.64
N SER A 18 6.01 -4.46 -22.45
CA SER A 18 5.78 -3.74 -21.20
C SER A 18 6.64 -2.49 -21.25
N GLN A 19 6.09 -1.40 -21.79
CA GLN A 19 6.63 -0.07 -21.57
C GLN A 19 6.41 0.21 -20.09
N SER A 20 7.41 -0.18 -19.30
CA SER A 20 7.68 0.38 -17.98
C SER A 20 7.96 1.86 -18.21
N SER A 21 6.88 2.64 -18.34
CA SER A 21 6.92 4.09 -18.34
C SER A 21 7.54 4.47 -17.01
N LYS A 22 8.77 5.00 -17.06
CA LYS A 22 9.47 5.50 -15.89
C LYS A 22 8.49 6.40 -15.12
N PRO A 23 8.35 6.20 -13.79
CA PRO A 23 7.47 7.04 -13.00
C PRO A 23 7.86 8.51 -13.21
N ASP A 24 6.86 9.39 -13.25
CA ASP A 24 7.06 10.84 -13.35
C ASP A 24 8.19 11.26 -12.39
N PRO A 25 9.27 11.91 -12.86
CA PRO A 25 10.40 12.28 -12.02
C PRO A 25 9.99 13.13 -10.80
N ASN A 26 8.89 13.88 -10.87
CA ASN A 26 8.34 14.60 -9.71
C ASN A 26 7.69 13.65 -8.70
N LEU A 27 6.97 12.63 -9.18
CA LEU A 27 6.40 11.58 -8.33
C LEU A 27 7.52 10.76 -7.65
N GLN A 28 8.56 10.41 -8.39
CA GLN A 28 9.70 9.66 -7.84
C GLN A 28 10.41 10.45 -6.73
N LYS A 29 10.64 11.76 -6.95
CA LYS A 29 11.23 12.63 -5.92
C LYS A 29 10.34 12.73 -4.68
N ALA A 30 9.02 12.85 -4.85
CA ALA A 30 8.08 12.88 -3.73
C ALA A 30 8.09 11.55 -2.95
N ILE A 31 8.13 10.41 -3.64
CA ILE A 31 8.29 9.08 -3.04
C ILE A 31 9.58 9.01 -2.22
N ASP A 32 10.71 9.48 -2.74
CA ASP A 32 12.01 9.41 -2.05
C ASP A 32 12.07 10.33 -0.81
N ILE A 33 11.30 11.41 -0.79
CA ILE A 33 11.12 12.25 0.40
C ILE A 33 10.28 11.51 1.44
N SER A 34 9.14 10.95 1.04
CA SER A 34 8.26 10.20 1.96
C SER A 34 8.95 8.94 2.51
N LYS A 35 9.77 8.24 1.72
CA LYS A 35 10.61 7.12 2.21
C LYS A 35 11.51 7.53 3.36
N ARG A 36 12.15 8.70 3.25
CA ARG A 36 13.01 9.24 4.31
C ARG A 36 12.20 9.64 5.53
N LYS A 37 11.12 10.40 5.31
CA LYS A 37 10.19 10.88 6.36
C LYS A 37 9.58 9.72 7.16
N CYS A 38 9.10 8.68 6.48
CA CYS A 38 8.37 7.56 7.08
C CYS A 38 9.28 6.36 7.46
N SER A 39 10.60 6.50 7.32
CA SER A 39 11.57 5.41 7.50
C SER A 39 11.51 4.75 8.89
N SER A 40 11.27 5.52 9.94
CA SER A 40 11.16 5.00 11.31
C SER A 40 10.01 3.99 11.46
N PHE A 41 8.87 4.26 10.82
CA PHE A 41 7.72 3.35 10.82
C PHE A 41 7.98 2.10 9.97
N THR A 42 8.69 2.25 8.85
CA THR A 42 9.12 1.10 8.03
C THR A 42 10.02 0.18 8.84
N SER A 43 11.11 0.69 9.42
CA SER A 43 12.04 -0.11 10.22
C SER A 43 11.36 -0.72 11.46
N GLY A 44 10.48 0.06 12.13
CA GLY A 44 9.72 -0.43 13.27
C GLY A 44 8.79 -1.59 12.90
N LEU A 45 8.10 -1.49 11.76
CA LEU A 45 7.20 -2.54 11.29
C LEU A 45 7.96 -3.80 10.86
N GLU A 46 9.10 -3.65 10.18
CA GLU A 46 9.97 -4.78 9.86
C GLU A 46 10.48 -5.48 11.13
N GLY A 47 10.95 -4.72 12.12
CA GLY A 47 11.39 -5.24 13.40
C GLY A 47 10.26 -5.97 14.14
N CYS A 48 9.07 -5.37 14.19
CA CYS A 48 7.90 -6.00 14.79
C CYS A 48 7.53 -7.31 14.09
N ARG A 49 7.50 -7.33 12.75
CA ARG A 49 7.19 -8.54 11.98
C ARG A 49 8.22 -9.64 12.26
N LYS A 50 9.51 -9.31 12.28
CA LYS A 50 10.58 -10.27 12.61
C LYS A 50 10.41 -10.86 14.01
N ALA A 51 10.07 -10.04 15.00
CA ALA A 51 9.83 -10.49 16.38
C ALA A 51 8.57 -11.38 16.53
N ASN A 52 7.62 -11.30 15.60
CA ASN A 52 6.33 -12.00 15.67
C ASN A 52 6.17 -13.13 14.62
N GLY A 53 7.29 -13.72 14.18
CA GLY A 53 7.27 -14.89 13.28
C GLY A 53 7.21 -14.58 11.78
N GLY A 54 7.36 -13.31 11.38
CA GLY A 54 7.45 -12.88 9.99
C GLY A 54 6.16 -12.28 9.42
N ALA A 55 6.25 -11.63 8.26
CA ALA A 55 5.17 -10.83 7.68
C ALA A 55 3.91 -11.61 7.27
N GLY A 56 3.99 -12.94 7.16
CA GLY A 56 2.89 -13.81 6.75
C GLY A 56 2.09 -14.45 7.88
N THR A 57 2.44 -14.18 9.15
CA THR A 57 1.74 -14.78 10.29
C THR A 57 0.59 -13.89 10.76
N GLU A 58 -0.50 -14.52 11.22
CA GLU A 58 -1.61 -13.80 11.86
C GLU A 58 -1.13 -13.05 13.11
N THR A 59 -0.21 -13.65 13.87
CA THR A 59 0.43 -13.02 15.03
C THR A 59 1.09 -11.70 14.68
N ALA A 60 1.92 -11.67 13.63
CA ALA A 60 2.56 -10.43 13.18
C ALA A 60 1.55 -9.43 12.64
N ALA A 61 0.54 -9.88 11.90
CA ALA A 61 -0.51 -9.00 11.37
C ALA A 61 -1.25 -8.28 12.51
N LYS A 62 -1.60 -8.99 13.59
CA LYS A 62 -2.30 -8.42 14.75
C LYS A 62 -1.38 -7.56 15.61
N ALA A 63 -0.20 -8.08 15.97
CA ALA A 63 0.73 -7.39 16.87
C ALA A 63 1.29 -6.10 16.27
N CYS A 64 1.50 -6.07 14.95
CA CYS A 64 2.15 -4.95 14.26
C CYS A 64 1.18 -4.00 13.57
N LYS A 65 -0.14 -4.21 13.71
CA LYS A 65 -1.19 -3.44 13.04
C LYS A 65 -1.09 -1.93 13.28
N ASN A 66 -0.77 -1.50 14.51
CA ASN A 66 -0.58 -0.08 14.82
C ASN A 66 0.54 0.57 13.99
N LEU A 67 1.68 -0.12 13.87
CA LEU A 67 2.82 0.37 13.08
C LEU A 67 2.49 0.40 11.58
N GLU A 68 1.71 -0.58 11.11
CA GLU A 68 1.19 -0.58 9.74
C GLU A 68 0.28 0.63 9.47
N ILE A 69 -0.65 0.94 10.37
CA ILE A 69 -1.51 2.12 10.25
C ILE A 69 -0.68 3.42 10.26
N MET A 70 0.27 3.54 11.18
CA MET A 70 1.15 4.71 11.25
C MET A 70 1.96 4.91 9.97
N LEU A 71 2.51 3.82 9.43
CA LEU A 71 3.23 3.85 8.18
C LEU A 71 2.32 4.28 7.02
N VAL A 72 1.17 3.62 6.84
CA VAL A 72 0.20 3.97 5.79
C VAL A 72 -0.24 5.43 5.91
N THR A 73 -0.53 5.90 7.13
CA THR A 73 -0.94 7.29 7.38
C THR A 73 0.17 8.26 7.00
N CYS A 74 1.43 7.99 7.39
CA CYS A 74 2.57 8.84 7.06
C CYS A 74 2.75 9.02 5.54
N TRP A 75 2.58 7.95 4.77
CA TRP A 75 2.61 8.02 3.31
C TRP A 75 1.37 8.71 2.74
N ALA A 76 0.19 8.44 3.28
CA ALA A 76 -1.06 9.03 2.81
C ALA A 76 -1.10 10.55 3.03
N GLU A 77 -0.48 11.09 4.09
CA GLU A 77 -0.39 12.54 4.31
C GLU A 77 0.22 13.30 3.12
N ASP A 78 1.20 12.70 2.44
CA ASP A 78 1.91 13.33 1.32
C ASP A 78 1.26 13.00 -0.04
N HIS A 79 0.62 11.82 -0.16
CA HIS A 79 0.19 11.28 -1.46
C HIS A 79 -1.33 11.12 -1.63
N CYS A 80 -2.07 11.04 -0.53
CA CYS A 80 -3.51 10.72 -0.43
C CYS A 80 -4.15 11.54 0.71
N LYS A 81 -3.99 12.86 0.62
CA LYS A 81 -4.30 13.81 1.70
C LYS A 81 -5.76 13.72 2.17
N ASP A 82 -6.68 13.56 1.23
CA ASP A 82 -8.12 13.52 1.54
C ASP A 82 -8.46 12.28 2.35
N GLU A 83 -7.93 11.11 1.97
CA GLU A 83 -8.09 9.87 2.73
C GLU A 83 -7.42 9.95 4.11
N ALA A 84 -6.23 10.56 4.21
CA ALA A 84 -5.55 10.78 5.48
C ALA A 84 -6.33 11.73 6.41
N ASP A 85 -6.95 12.77 5.87
CA ASP A 85 -7.77 13.72 6.62
C ASP A 85 -9.05 13.04 7.16
N GLU A 86 -9.69 12.17 6.38
CA GLU A 86 -10.85 11.38 6.84
C GLU A 86 -10.47 10.40 7.97
N HIS A 87 -9.33 9.72 7.83
CA HIS A 87 -8.79 8.89 8.90
C HIS A 87 -8.53 9.71 10.18
N ARG A 88 -7.92 10.90 10.06
CA ARG A 88 -7.69 11.81 11.20
C ARG A 88 -9.00 12.28 11.84
N ARG A 89 -10.04 12.58 11.04
CA ARG A 89 -11.38 12.95 11.53
C ARG A 89 -12.00 11.83 12.33
N CYS A 90 -11.94 10.58 11.84
CA CYS A 90 -12.42 9.41 12.54
C CYS A 90 -11.73 9.24 13.90
N TYR A 91 -10.40 9.25 13.92
CA TYR A 91 -9.61 9.11 15.15
C TYR A 91 -9.92 10.24 16.15
N THR A 92 -9.95 11.49 15.68
CA THR A 92 -10.24 12.66 16.52
C THR A 92 -11.62 12.57 17.14
N LYS A 93 -12.62 12.12 16.37
CA LYS A 93 -13.99 11.93 16.86
C LYS A 93 -14.02 10.88 17.98
N LEU A 94 -13.43 9.70 17.76
CA LEU A 94 -13.42 8.62 18.74
C LEU A 94 -12.69 9.00 20.03
N TYR A 95 -11.58 9.74 19.90
CA TYR A 95 -10.84 10.26 21.04
C TYR A 95 -11.69 11.24 21.85
N LYS A 96 -12.32 12.22 21.19
CA LYS A 96 -13.17 13.22 21.85
C LYS A 96 -14.41 12.62 22.53
N THR A 97 -14.97 11.55 21.98
CA THR A 97 -16.16 10.91 22.56
C THR A 97 -15.82 9.89 23.66
N GLY A 98 -14.54 9.60 23.91
CA GLY A 98 -14.13 8.55 24.85
C GLY A 98 -14.51 7.12 24.41
N ILE A 99 -14.89 6.94 23.13
CA ILE A 99 -15.34 5.66 22.56
C ILE A 99 -14.16 4.91 21.93
N TYR A 100 -12.96 5.50 21.94
CA TYR A 100 -11.78 4.84 21.41
C TYR A 100 -11.44 3.58 22.23
N LYS A 101 -11.84 2.41 21.72
CA LYS A 101 -11.55 1.09 22.31
C LYS A 101 -10.35 0.39 21.66
N GLY A 102 -9.59 1.10 20.82
CA GLY A 102 -8.39 0.60 20.17
C GLY A 102 -8.53 0.45 18.65
N LEU A 103 -7.75 -0.50 18.11
CA LEU A 103 -7.64 -0.82 16.69
C LEU A 103 -8.98 -1.28 16.10
N GLY A 104 -9.28 -0.89 14.87
CA GLY A 104 -10.43 -1.43 14.11
C GLY A 104 -11.57 -0.44 13.82
N HIS A 105 -11.69 0.65 14.58
CA HIS A 105 -12.82 1.57 14.43
C HIS A 105 -12.75 2.44 13.16
N CYS A 106 -11.55 2.73 12.67
CA CYS A 106 -11.33 3.55 11.48
C CYS A 106 -10.86 2.71 10.28
N MET A 107 -11.06 1.39 10.29
CA MET A 107 -10.63 0.48 9.20
C MET A 107 -11.08 0.93 7.80
N PRO A 108 -12.32 1.41 7.58
CA PRO A 108 -12.70 1.85 6.23
C PRO A 108 -11.80 2.98 5.70
N TYR A 109 -11.33 3.85 6.58
CA TYR A 109 -10.41 4.95 6.23
C TYR A 109 -8.97 4.46 6.06
N GLU A 110 -8.55 3.46 6.85
CA GLU A 110 -7.27 2.77 6.63
C GLU A 110 -7.21 2.12 5.24
N ASP A 111 -8.27 1.42 4.83
CA ASP A 111 -8.37 0.75 3.54
C ASP A 111 -8.47 1.76 2.39
N ALA A 112 -9.13 2.90 2.60
CA ALA A 112 -9.16 4.00 1.64
C ALA A 112 -7.74 4.56 1.38
N MET A 113 -6.96 4.83 2.43
CA MET A 113 -5.58 5.27 2.29
C MET A 113 -4.73 4.25 1.51
N LYS A 114 -4.80 2.96 1.87
CA LYS A 114 -4.09 1.88 1.16
C LYS A 114 -4.48 1.80 -0.31
N THR A 115 -5.79 1.92 -0.60
CA THR A 115 -6.31 1.87 -1.96
C THR A 115 -5.82 3.04 -2.80
N CYS A 116 -5.83 4.25 -2.24
CA CYS A 116 -5.31 5.44 -2.92
C CYS A 116 -3.81 5.30 -3.23
N LEU A 117 -3.00 4.88 -2.24
CA LEU A 117 -1.56 4.67 -2.43
C LEU A 117 -1.29 3.63 -3.52
N LYS A 118 -2.02 2.51 -3.50
CA LYS A 118 -1.91 1.47 -4.53
C LYS A 118 -2.25 1.98 -5.93
N LYS A 119 -3.30 2.79 -6.09
CA LYS A 119 -3.66 3.41 -7.38
C LYS A 119 -2.56 4.32 -7.93
N LYS A 120 -1.73 4.89 -7.04
CA LYS A 120 -0.56 5.72 -7.39
C LYS A 120 0.73 4.92 -7.59
N GLY A 121 0.66 3.58 -7.50
CA GLY A 121 1.84 2.70 -7.58
C GLY A 121 2.75 2.76 -6.34
N ILE A 122 2.25 3.28 -5.22
CA ILE A 122 2.99 3.40 -3.97
C ILE A 122 2.60 2.24 -3.05
N SER A 123 3.57 1.40 -2.70
CA SER A 123 3.45 0.42 -1.64
C SER A 123 4.32 0.86 -0.46
N PRO A 124 3.73 1.26 0.69
CA PRO A 124 4.50 1.63 1.88
C PRO A 124 5.34 0.47 2.45
N LEU A 125 5.09 -0.76 2.00
CA LEU A 125 5.73 -2.02 2.37
C LEU A 125 5.81 -2.98 1.17
#